data_AF-A0A2V9KBH2-F1
#
_entry.id   AF-A0A2V9KBH2-F1
#
_cell.length_a   1.000
_cell.length_b   1.000
_cell.length_c   1.000
_cell.angle_alpha   90.00
_cell.angle_beta   90.00
_cell.angle_gamma   90.00
#
_symmetry.space_group_name_H-M   'P 1'
#
loop_
_entity.id
_entity.type
_entity.pdbx_description
1 polymer ?
#
loop_
_entity_poly.entity_id
_entity_poly.type
_entity_poly.pdbx_seq_one_letter_code
_entity_poly.pdbx_strand_id
1 'polypeptide(L)'
;MGFIRVVSVNVAGSFSILIAVILMHVKKFGGYANVAAATFLLVLFKELLISAAIIFSNLTGLNTIYSVPEFSGPPGHRLGPWWHVFGHLTFGIGFQTLFGTAMGLLILWILRTLVPPIKEAKQP
;
A
#
# COMPACT_ATOMS: atom_id res chain seq x y z
N MET A 1 -1.62 16.93 24.13
CA MET A 1 -0.51 16.75 23.16
C MET A 1 -0.32 15.27 22.91
N GLY A 2 -0.96 14.71 21.89
CA GLY A 2 -0.78 13.31 21.49
C GLY A 2 -0.24 13.29 20.07
N PHE A 3 1.06 13.57 19.91
CA PHE A 3 1.75 13.34 18.65
C PHE A 3 1.59 11.85 18.33
N ILE A 4 0.92 11.53 17.24
CA ILE A 4 0.67 10.16 16.79
C ILE A 4 2.04 9.56 16.47
N ARG A 5 2.66 8.92 17.48
CA ARG A 5 4.06 8.43 17.43
C ARG A 5 4.20 7.13 16.63
N VAL A 6 3.12 6.68 16.00
CA VAL A 6 3.06 5.42 15.27
C VAL A 6 2.44 5.71 13.90
N VAL A 7 3.29 5.83 12.89
CA VAL A 7 2.83 5.93 11.50
C VAL A 7 2.22 4.57 11.13
N SER A 8 0.94 4.55 10.80
CA SER A 8 0.28 3.33 10.32
C SER A 8 0.96 2.83 9.05
N VAL A 9 1.13 1.52 8.95
CA VAL A 9 1.72 0.86 7.78
C VAL A 9 0.88 1.09 6.52
N ASN A 10 -0.41 1.42 6.67
CA ASN A 10 -1.27 1.87 5.57
C ASN A 10 -0.77 3.17 4.95
N VAL A 11 -0.45 4.16 5.78
CA VAL A 11 0.06 5.46 5.30
C VAL A 11 1.42 5.26 4.65
N ALA A 12 2.31 4.48 5.28
CA ALA A 12 3.62 4.16 4.72
C ALA A 12 3.51 3.43 3.36
N GLY A 13 2.55 2.51 3.21
CA GLY A 13 2.28 1.80 1.97
C GLY A 13 1.88 2.74 0.83
N SER A 14 0.94 3.67 1.08
CA SER A 14 0.53 4.66 0.08
C SER A 14 1.69 5.55 -0.39
N PHE A 15 2.52 6.05 0.54
CA PHE A 15 3.70 6.83 0.18
C PHE A 15 4.72 6.02 -0.61
N SER A 16 4.89 4.74 -0.28
CA SER A 16 5.82 3.86 -0.98
C SER A 16 5.43 3.65 -2.45
N ILE A 17 4.14 3.51 -2.74
CA ILE A 17 3.62 3.41 -4.12
C ILE A 17 3.91 4.70 -4.90
N LEU A 18 3.66 5.88 -4.29
CA LEU A 18 3.95 7.17 -4.93
C LEU A 18 5.44 7.33 -5.24
N ILE A 19 6.31 7.02 -4.28
CA ILE A 19 7.77 7.08 -4.45
C ILE A 19 8.21 6.11 -5.55
N ALA A 20 7.67 4.89 -5.58
CA ALA A 20 8.00 3.90 -6.60
C ALA A 20 7.65 4.41 -8.01
N VAL A 21 6.47 5.00 -8.20
CA VAL A 21 6.05 5.56 -9.50
C VAL A 21 6.93 6.74 -9.92
N ILE A 22 7.26 7.64 -8.98
CA ILE A 22 8.17 8.78 -9.25
C ILE A 22 9.55 8.27 -9.66
N LEU A 23 10.11 7.29 -8.94
CA LEU A 23 11.41 6.70 -9.26
C LEU A 23 11.40 6.00 -10.62
N MET A 24 10.33 5.30 -10.98
CA MET A 24 10.19 4.70 -12.32
C MET A 24 10.18 5.75 -13.43
N HIS A 25 9.53 6.90 -13.20
CA HIS A 25 9.55 8.02 -14.12
C HIS A 25 10.95 8.66 -14.23
N VAL A 26 11.56 9.03 -13.09
CA VAL A 26 12.87 9.72 -13.06
C VAL A 26 13.99 8.85 -13.60
N LYS A 27 14.04 7.56 -13.22
CA LYS A 27 15.09 6.64 -13.70
C LYS A 27 14.84 6.12 -15.12
N LYS A 28 13.74 6.52 -15.77
CA LYS A 28 13.26 5.94 -17.05
C LYS A 28 13.21 4.42 -16.99
N PHE A 29 13.00 3.86 -15.80
CA PHE A 29 13.09 2.44 -15.53
C PHE A 29 11.69 1.87 -15.40
N GLY A 30 11.21 1.23 -16.46
CA GLY A 30 9.94 0.50 -16.46
C GLY A 30 8.76 1.18 -17.15
N GLY A 31 7.76 0.36 -17.44
CA GLY A 31 6.50 0.74 -18.06
C GLY A 31 5.31 0.59 -17.12
N TYR A 32 4.10 0.70 -17.67
CA TYR A 32 2.85 0.55 -16.94
C TYR A 32 2.72 -0.80 -16.22
N ALA A 33 3.21 -1.89 -16.84
CA ALA A 33 3.23 -3.22 -16.20
C ALA A 33 4.09 -3.27 -14.93
N ASN A 34 5.20 -2.52 -14.89
CA ASN A 34 6.08 -2.47 -13.73
C ASN A 34 5.43 -1.72 -12.56
N VAL A 35 4.64 -0.69 -12.86
CA VAL A 35 3.83 0.01 -11.84
C VAL A 35 2.82 -0.94 -11.22
N ALA A 36 2.11 -1.74 -12.03
CA ALA A 36 1.17 -2.74 -11.54
C ALA A 36 1.87 -3.79 -10.66
N ALA A 37 3.00 -4.34 -11.13
CA ALA A 37 3.77 -5.34 -10.38
C ALA A 37 4.33 -4.78 -9.06
N ALA A 38 4.91 -3.58 -9.07
CA ALA A 38 5.43 -2.95 -7.87
C ALA A 38 4.32 -2.59 -6.87
N THR A 39 3.17 -2.12 -7.37
CA THR A 39 2.01 -1.84 -6.51
C THR A 39 1.50 -3.12 -5.87
N PHE A 40 1.36 -4.21 -6.63
CA PHE A 40 0.98 -5.52 -6.09
C PHE A 40 1.95 -6.00 -5.02
N LEU A 41 3.26 -5.95 -5.28
CA LEU A 41 4.28 -6.39 -4.31
C LEU A 41 4.26 -5.55 -3.02
N LEU A 42 4.10 -4.22 -3.14
CA LEU A 42 4.00 -3.32 -1.99
C LEU A 42 2.73 -3.56 -1.18
N VAL A 43 1.59 -3.75 -1.85
CA VAL A 43 0.32 -4.07 -1.18
C VAL A 43 0.39 -5.43 -0.51
N LEU A 44 0.88 -6.46 -1.21
CA LEU A 44 1.06 -7.81 -0.65
C LEU A 44 1.93 -7.76 0.61
N PHE A 45 3.09 -7.09 0.53
CA PHE A 45 3.99 -6.99 1.67
C PHE A 45 3.35 -6.25 2.85
N LYS A 46 2.64 -5.15 2.57
CA LYS A 46 1.93 -4.38 3.59
C LYS A 46 0.83 -5.21 4.28
N GLU A 47 0.01 -5.93 3.52
CA GLU A 47 -1.06 -6.77 4.06
C GLU A 47 -0.51 -7.97 4.87
N LEU A 48 0.66 -8.50 4.49
CA LEU A 48 1.39 -9.50 5.29
C LEU A 48 1.88 -8.92 6.62
N LEU A 49 2.40 -7.69 6.64
CA LEU A 49 2.81 -7.03 7.88
C LEU A 49 1.62 -6.76 8.82
N ILE A 50 0.47 -6.36 8.29
CA ILE A 50 -0.76 -6.16 9.06
C ILE A 50 -1.23 -7.51 9.64
N SER A 51 -1.27 -8.54 8.81
CA SER A 51 -1.66 -9.90 9.23
C SER A 51 -0.73 -10.44 10.32
N ALA A 52 0.58 -10.26 10.16
CA ALA A 52 1.57 -10.63 11.18
C ALA A 52 1.37 -9.86 12.50
N ALA A 53 1.06 -8.57 12.43
CA ALA A 53 0.76 -7.76 13.61
C ALA A 53 -0.50 -8.24 14.35
N ILE A 54 -1.56 -8.62 13.62
CA ILE A 54 -2.79 -9.18 14.21
C ILE A 54 -2.51 -10.51 14.89
N ILE A 55 -1.76 -11.41 14.24
CA ILE A 55 -1.39 -12.71 14.80
C ILE A 55 -0.52 -12.50 16.05
N PHE A 56 0.46 -11.60 15.98
CA PHE A 56 1.33 -11.28 17.12
C PHE A 56 0.54 -10.71 18.31
N SER A 57 -0.42 -9.81 18.06
CA SER A 57 -1.34 -9.31 19.08
C SER A 57 -2.17 -10.42 19.72
N ASN A 58 -2.65 -11.37 18.92
CA ASN A 58 -3.43 -12.50 19.41
C ASN A 58 -2.58 -13.46 20.28
N LEU A 59 -1.30 -13.64 19.95
CA LEU A 59 -0.39 -14.50 20.71
C LEU A 59 0.14 -13.84 22.00
N THR A 60 0.35 -12.54 22.00
CA THR A 60 0.99 -11.80 23.10
C THR A 60 0.00 -11.07 24.01
N GLY A 61 -1.25 -10.93 23.59
CA GLY A 61 -2.26 -10.10 24.28
C GLY A 61 -2.01 -8.61 24.19
N LEU A 62 -1.00 -8.16 23.43
CA LEU A 62 -0.70 -6.74 23.22
C LEU A 62 -1.64 -6.16 22.15
N ASN A 63 -2.49 -5.21 22.56
CA ASN A 63 -3.38 -4.52 21.65
C ASN A 63 -2.59 -3.65 20.66
N THR A 64 -2.75 -3.93 19.37
CA THR A 64 -2.31 -3.10 18.25
C THR A 64 -3.48 -2.33 17.66
N ILE A 65 -3.19 -1.26 16.91
CA ILE A 65 -4.20 -0.48 16.16
C ILE A 65 -5.00 -1.37 15.18
N TYR A 66 -4.48 -2.55 14.82
CA TYR A 66 -5.13 -3.49 13.90
C TYR A 66 -5.95 -4.59 14.61
N SER A 67 -5.84 -4.72 15.94
CA SER A 67 -6.56 -5.72 16.74
C SER A 67 -7.68 -5.13 17.60
N VAL A 68 -7.95 -3.82 17.48
CA VAL A 68 -9.02 -3.15 18.21
C VAL A 68 -10.39 -3.73 17.78
N PRO A 69 -11.33 -3.95 18.72
CA PRO A 69 -12.63 -4.56 18.42
C PRO A 69 -13.46 -3.78 17.41
N GLU A 70 -13.24 -2.47 17.33
CA GLU A 70 -13.90 -1.52 16.43
C GLU A 70 -13.69 -1.86 14.94
N PHE A 71 -12.61 -2.58 14.63
CA PHE A 71 -12.26 -2.98 13.27
C PHE A 71 -12.53 -4.47 13.01
N SER A 72 -13.09 -5.20 13.98
CA SER A 72 -13.27 -6.67 13.92
C SER A 72 -14.72 -7.09 13.62
N GLY A 73 -15.52 -6.24 12.98
CA GLY A 73 -16.89 -6.53 12.55
C GLY A 73 -17.95 -5.58 13.13
N PRO A 74 -19.21 -5.67 12.64
CA PRO A 74 -20.31 -4.82 13.13
C PRO A 74 -20.55 -5.01 14.63
N PRO A 75 -21.11 -4.00 15.33
CA PRO A 75 -21.46 -4.12 16.75
C PRO A 75 -22.36 -5.35 16.97
N GLY A 76 -21.88 -6.32 17.76
CA GLY A 76 -22.62 -7.54 18.09
C GLY A 76 -22.27 -8.78 17.26
N HIS A 77 -21.45 -8.69 16.21
CA HIS A 77 -20.92 -9.85 15.46
C HIS A 77 -19.39 -9.72 15.35
N ARG A 78 -18.68 -10.03 16.44
CA ARG A 78 -17.20 -10.07 16.43
C ARG A 78 -16.74 -11.18 15.50
N LEU A 79 -16.17 -10.79 14.38
CA LEU A 79 -15.45 -11.68 13.48
C LEU A 79 -14.12 -12.04 14.16
N GLY A 80 -13.81 -13.33 14.22
CA GLY A 80 -12.60 -13.80 14.87
C GLY A 80 -11.32 -13.21 14.23
N PRO A 81 -10.18 -13.21 14.93
CA PRO A 81 -8.91 -12.68 14.42
C PRO A 81 -8.54 -13.25 13.03
N TRP A 82 -8.86 -14.52 12.80
CA TRP A 82 -8.67 -15.19 11.52
C TRP A 82 -9.46 -14.57 10.38
N TRP A 83 -10.72 -14.23 10.62
CA TRP A 83 -11.56 -13.60 9.59
C TRP A 83 -11.09 -12.20 9.24
N HIS A 84 -10.56 -11.47 10.23
CA HIS A 84 -9.92 -10.17 10.00
C HIS A 84 -8.69 -10.31 9.09
N VAL A 85 -7.83 -11.31 9.33
CA VAL A 85 -6.68 -11.63 8.46
C VAL A 85 -7.13 -12.03 7.06
N PHE A 86 -8.17 -12.87 6.93
CA PHE A 86 -8.72 -13.25 5.63
C PHE A 86 -9.24 -12.04 4.85
N GLY A 87 -9.86 -11.05 5.52
CA GLY A 87 -10.29 -9.80 4.91
C GLY A 87 -9.14 -9.01 4.29
N HIS A 88 -8.03 -8.87 5.02
CA HIS A 88 -6.81 -8.23 4.50
C HIS A 88 -6.19 -9.00 3.34
N LEU A 89 -6.14 -10.34 3.43
CA LEU A 89 -5.50 -11.17 2.41
C LEU A 89 -6.32 -11.27 1.11
N THR A 90 -7.65 -11.19 1.18
CA THR A 90 -8.51 -11.29 0.00
C THR A 90 -8.90 -9.92 -0.52
N PHE A 91 -9.68 -9.18 0.27
CA PHE A 91 -10.20 -7.88 -0.11
C PHE A 91 -9.11 -6.79 -0.05
N GLY A 92 -8.28 -6.80 0.99
CA GLY A 92 -7.15 -5.86 1.12
C GLY A 92 -6.20 -5.97 -0.07
N ILE A 93 -5.70 -7.17 -0.37
CA ILE A 93 -4.81 -7.39 -1.51
C ILE A 93 -5.52 -7.07 -2.84
N GLY A 94 -6.70 -7.62 -3.09
CA GLY A 94 -7.39 -7.46 -4.37
C GLY A 94 -7.78 -6.02 -4.65
N PHE A 95 -8.54 -5.41 -3.74
CA PHE A 95 -9.10 -4.07 -3.95
C PHE A 95 -8.00 -3.00 -3.92
N GLN A 96 -7.05 -3.07 -2.98
CA GLN A 96 -6.00 -2.04 -2.90
C GLN A 96 -4.97 -2.20 -4.01
N THR A 97 -4.68 -3.42 -4.48
CA THR A 97 -3.82 -3.59 -5.67
C THR A 97 -4.50 -2.96 -6.89
N LEU A 98 -5.79 -3.21 -7.09
CA LEU A 98 -6.53 -2.66 -8.22
C LEU A 98 -6.55 -1.12 -8.18
N PHE A 99 -6.93 -0.56 -7.03
CA PHE A 99 -6.98 0.89 -6.84
C PHE A 99 -5.59 1.54 -6.92
N GLY A 100 -4.60 0.97 -6.22
CA GLY A 100 -3.22 1.46 -6.23
C GLY A 100 -2.59 1.39 -7.61
N THR A 101 -2.85 0.32 -8.36
CA THR A 101 -2.39 0.19 -9.75
C THR A 101 -3.04 1.24 -10.63
N ALA A 102 -4.37 1.40 -10.58
CA ALA A 102 -5.07 2.42 -11.37
C ALA A 102 -4.52 3.83 -11.08
N MET A 103 -4.32 4.16 -9.81
CA MET A 103 -3.74 5.44 -9.39
C MET A 103 -2.28 5.60 -9.83
N GLY A 104 -1.44 4.56 -9.66
CA GLY A 104 -0.04 4.60 -10.08
C GLY A 104 0.10 4.76 -11.59
N LEU A 105 -0.74 4.09 -12.37
CA LEU A 105 -0.79 4.22 -13.83
C LEU A 105 -1.21 5.64 -14.24
N LEU A 106 -2.25 6.19 -13.59
CA LEU A 106 -2.70 7.56 -13.81
C LEU A 106 -1.59 8.58 -13.51
N ILE A 107 -0.89 8.41 -12.39
CA ILE A 107 0.23 9.29 -12.02
C ILE A 107 1.37 9.18 -13.03
N LEU A 108 1.76 7.96 -13.43
CA LEU A 108 2.80 7.77 -14.43
C LEU A 108 2.42 8.41 -15.77
N TRP A 109 1.15 8.29 -16.16
CA TRP A 109 0.61 8.94 -17.35
C TRP A 109 0.70 10.47 -17.24
N ILE A 110 0.19 11.06 -16.14
CA ILE A 110 0.29 12.51 -15.88
C ILE A 110 1.74 12.98 -15.94
N LEU A 111 2.66 12.28 -15.28
CA LEU A 111 4.09 12.63 -15.28
C LEU A 111 4.67 12.61 -16.69
N ARG A 112 4.34 11.60 -17.50
CA ARG A 112 4.82 11.52 -18.89
C ARG A 112 4.19 12.56 -19.82
N THR A 113 2.96 12.98 -19.53
CA THR A 113 2.25 13.98 -20.33
C THR A 113 2.65 15.41 -19.98
N LEU A 114 2.80 15.75 -18.69
CA LEU A 114 3.09 17.10 -18.23
C LEU A 114 4.58 17.39 -18.06
N VAL A 115 5.39 16.36 -17.81
CA VAL A 115 6.85 16.48 -17.67
C VAL A 115 7.49 15.69 -18.81
N PRO A 116 7.67 16.31 -19.99
CA PRO A 116 8.39 15.66 -21.08
C PRO A 116 9.80 15.31 -20.60
N PRO A 117 10.32 14.12 -20.95
CA PRO A 117 11.67 13.74 -20.57
C PRO A 117 12.62 14.82 -21.07
N ILE A 118 13.54 15.27 -20.21
CA ILE A 118 14.66 16.13 -20.60
C ILE A 118 15.33 15.42 -21.78
N LYS A 119 15.11 15.96 -22.99
CA LYS A 119 15.88 15.58 -24.16
C LYS A 119 17.28 16.06 -23.84
N GLU A 120 18.23 15.13 -23.70
CA GLU A 120 19.63 15.52 -23.75
C GLU A 120 19.79 16.36 -25.01
N ALA A 121 20.13 17.63 -24.81
CA ALA A 121 20.47 18.52 -25.90
C ALA A 121 21.59 17.82 -26.65
N LYS A 122 21.30 17.39 -27.87
CA LYS A 122 22.28 16.86 -28.82
C LYS A 122 23.37 17.93 -28.91
N GLN A 123 24.52 17.70 -28.28
CA GLN A 123 25.67 18.59 -28.42
C GLN A 123 26.10 18.55 -29.89
N PRO A 124 26.34 19.72 -30.52
CA PRO A 124 26.72 19.83 -31.93
C PRO A 124 28.09 19.19 -32.20
#